data_AF-A0A7I7T920-F1
#
_entry.id   AF-A0A7I7T920-F1
#
_cell.length_a   1.000
_cell.length_b   1.000
_cell.length_c   1.000
_cell.angle_alpha   90.00
_cell.angle_beta   90.00
_cell.angle_gamma   90.00
#
_symmetry.space_group_name_H-M   'P 1'
#
loop_
_entity.id
_entity.type
_entity.pdbx_description
1 polymer ?
#
loop_
_entity_poly.entity_id
_entity_poly.type
_entity_poly.pdbx_seq_one_letter_code
_entity_poly.pdbx_strand_id
1 'polypeptide(L)'
;MPSEQREPSPPPTAEPAPPALPAALLDPWPVIVAGAALWALATIAAFTVGALESWRPIVIAGLGTGVVGTSIFLWQRTAARRGARGAQTGLETGRAPRTD
;
A
#
# COMPACT_ATOMS: atom_id res chain seq x y z
N MET A 1 -13.48 53.35 13.87
CA MET A 1 -13.09 51.98 13.50
C MET A 1 -14.32 51.09 13.73
N PRO A 2 -15.07 50.68 12.68
CA PRO A 2 -16.16 49.72 12.86
C PRO A 2 -15.59 48.34 13.19
N SER A 3 -15.98 47.82 14.36
CA SER A 3 -15.68 46.47 14.81
C SER A 3 -16.48 45.44 14.00
N GLU A 4 -15.78 44.40 13.57
CA GLU A 4 -16.25 43.03 13.35
C GLU A 4 -17.76 42.77 13.26
N GLN A 5 -18.27 42.67 12.03
CA GLN A 5 -19.31 41.68 11.73
C GLN A 5 -18.69 40.65 10.79
N ARG A 6 -17.88 39.76 11.37
CA ARG A 6 -17.53 38.51 10.71
C ARG A 6 -18.82 37.67 10.78
N GLU A 7 -19.65 37.72 9.73
CA GLU A 7 -20.84 36.88 9.64
C GLU A 7 -20.44 35.43 9.94
N PRO A 8 -21.20 34.70 10.79
CA PRO A 8 -20.92 33.30 11.04
C PRO A 8 -20.89 32.56 9.70
N SER A 9 -19.72 32.02 9.34
CA SER A 9 -19.62 31.18 8.14
C SER A 9 -20.62 30.04 8.27
N PRO A 10 -21.42 29.75 7.23
CA PRO A 10 -22.41 28.68 7.28
C PRO A 10 -21.73 27.37 7.70
N PRO A 11 -22.34 26.56 8.58
CA PRO A 11 -21.75 25.32 9.04
C PRO A 11 -21.42 24.45 7.82
N PRO A 12 -20.25 23.80 7.77
CA PRO A 12 -19.88 22.95 6.66
C PRO A 12 -20.95 21.88 6.47
N THR A 13 -21.60 21.89 5.29
CA THR A 13 -22.57 20.88 4.89
C THR A 13 -21.86 19.52 4.91
N ALA A 14 -22.34 18.60 5.75
CA ALA A 14 -21.75 17.27 5.86
C ALA A 14 -21.85 16.55 4.52
N GLU A 15 -20.72 16.39 3.83
CA GLU A 15 -20.62 15.68 2.58
C GLU A 15 -20.98 14.19 2.83
N PRO A 16 -21.77 13.54 1.96
CA PRO A 16 -22.15 12.14 2.16
C PRO A 16 -20.89 11.27 2.25
N ALA A 17 -20.66 10.68 3.42
CA ALA A 17 -19.52 9.80 3.62
C ALA A 17 -19.69 8.55 2.74
N PRO A 18 -18.73 8.23 1.84
CA PRO A 18 -18.82 7.07 0.98
C PRO A 18 -18.94 5.79 1.82
N PRO A 19 -19.75 4.80 1.39
CA PRO A 19 -19.91 3.56 2.11
C PRO A 19 -18.56 2.87 2.27
N ALA A 20 -18.29 2.35 3.48
CA ALA A 20 -17.03 1.70 3.79
C ALA A 20 -16.83 0.48 2.87
N LEU A 21 -15.86 0.58 1.95
CA LEU A 21 -15.44 -0.53 1.11
C LEU A 21 -14.86 -1.65 1.99
N PRO A 22 -15.20 -2.93 1.74
CA PRO A 22 -14.71 -4.03 2.54
C PRO A 22 -13.18 -4.05 2.51
N ALA A 23 -12.56 -4.14 3.70
CA ALA A 23 -11.11 -4.03 3.87
C ALA A 23 -10.30 -5.03 3.00
N ALA A 24 -10.90 -6.18 2.64
CA ALA A 24 -10.30 -7.17 1.76
C ALA A 24 -10.10 -6.67 0.31
N LEU A 25 -10.89 -5.70 -0.16
CA LEU A 25 -10.69 -5.07 -1.47
C LEU A 25 -9.61 -3.98 -1.43
N LEU A 26 -9.28 -3.48 -0.24
CA LEU A 26 -8.29 -2.43 -0.02
C LEU A 26 -6.91 -2.97 0.35
N ASP A 27 -6.82 -4.22 0.83
CA ASP A 27 -5.55 -4.88 1.09
C ASP A 27 -4.99 -5.46 -0.23
N PRO A 28 -3.80 -5.04 -0.70
CA PRO A 28 -3.17 -5.62 -1.90
C PRO A 28 -2.69 -7.06 -1.71
N TRP A 29 -2.66 -7.57 -0.47
CA TRP A 29 -2.04 -8.86 -0.15
C TRP A 29 -2.71 -10.09 -0.77
N PRO A 30 -4.04 -10.22 -0.81
CA PRO A 30 -4.71 -11.33 -1.48
C PRO A 30 -4.36 -11.46 -2.96
N VAL A 31 -4.23 -10.33 -3.68
CA VAL A 31 -3.90 -10.32 -5.11
C VAL A 31 -2.47 -10.81 -5.35
N ILE A 32 -1.51 -10.36 -4.53
CA ILE A 32 -0.11 -10.78 -4.64
C ILE A 32 0.01 -12.29 -4.37
N VAL A 33 -0.65 -12.79 -3.33
CA VAL A 33 -0.65 -14.23 -2.99
C VAL A 33 -1.29 -15.05 -4.10
N ALA A 34 -2.44 -14.62 -4.64
CA ALA A 34 -3.12 -15.30 -5.73
C ALA A 34 -2.25 -15.37 -6.99
N GLY A 35 -1.62 -14.26 -7.38
CA GLY A 35 -0.71 -14.21 -8.53
C GLY A 35 0.52 -15.10 -8.34
N ALA A 36 1.14 -15.08 -7.15
CA ALA A 36 2.29 -15.93 -6.84
C ALA A 36 1.92 -17.42 -6.88
N ALA A 37 0.77 -17.79 -6.29
CA ALA A 37 0.28 -19.16 -6.32
C ALA A 37 -0.01 -19.62 -7.75
N LEU A 38 -0.64 -18.78 -8.57
CA LEU A 38 -0.93 -19.10 -9.97
C LEU A 38 0.36 -19.38 -10.77
N TRP A 39 1.38 -18.53 -10.64
CA TRP A 39 2.67 -18.74 -11.32
C TRP A 39 3.43 -19.95 -10.80
N ALA A 40 3.35 -20.24 -9.49
CA ALA A 40 3.94 -21.45 -8.91
C ALA A 40 3.26 -22.71 -9.48
N LEU A 41 1.92 -22.74 -9.53
CA LEU A 41 1.16 -23.85 -10.09
C LEU A 41 1.43 -24.04 -11.58
N ALA A 42 1.48 -22.96 -12.36
CA ALA A 42 1.84 -23.01 -13.77
C ALA A 42 3.26 -23.56 -13.98
N THR A 43 4.21 -23.17 -13.13
CA THR A 43 5.57 -23.69 -13.14
C THR A 43 5.58 -25.19 -12.87
N ILE A 44 4.88 -25.65 -11.83
CA ILE A 44 4.77 -27.09 -11.51
C ILE A 44 4.18 -27.85 -12.70
N ALA A 45 3.10 -27.33 -13.31
CA ALA A 45 2.45 -27.95 -14.45
C ALA A 45 3.40 -28.06 -15.67
N ALA A 46 4.16 -27.01 -16.00
CA ALA A 46 5.08 -27.02 -17.14
C ALA A 46 6.26 -28.00 -17.00
N PHE A 47 6.62 -28.40 -15.78
CA PHE A 47 7.68 -29.37 -15.52
C PHE A 47 7.18 -30.79 -15.27
N THR A 48 5.88 -30.98 -15.02
CA THR A 48 5.27 -32.30 -14.75
C THR A 48 4.42 -32.82 -15.91
N VAL A 49 3.91 -31.92 -16.77
CA VAL A 49 3.04 -32.27 -17.90
C VAL A 49 3.80 -32.01 -19.21
N GLY A 50 4.14 -33.08 -19.94
CA GLY A 50 4.91 -32.98 -21.19
C GLY A 50 4.25 -32.11 -22.26
N ALA A 51 2.91 -32.03 -22.29
CA ALA A 51 2.17 -31.16 -23.21
C ALA A 51 2.40 -29.64 -22.94
N LEU A 52 2.88 -29.28 -21.75
CA LEU A 52 3.17 -27.89 -21.35
C LEU A 52 4.67 -27.58 -21.40
N GLU A 53 5.51 -28.45 -21.97
CA GLU A 53 6.95 -28.23 -22.00
C GLU A 53 7.34 -26.92 -22.72
N SER A 54 6.63 -26.56 -23.80
CA SER A 54 6.85 -25.31 -24.52
C SER A 54 6.54 -24.06 -23.70
N TRP A 55 5.79 -24.18 -22.60
CA TRP A 55 5.44 -23.08 -21.71
C TRP A 55 6.52 -22.77 -20.68
N ARG A 56 7.56 -23.61 -20.54
CA ARG A 56 8.63 -23.46 -19.54
C ARG A 56 9.28 -22.06 -19.53
N PRO A 57 9.64 -21.44 -20.68
CA PRO A 57 10.19 -20.09 -20.68
C PRO A 57 9.19 -19.05 -20.14
N ILE A 58 7.90 -19.21 -20.46
CA ILE A 58 6.83 -18.28 -20.05
C ILE A 58 6.61 -18.35 -18.54
N VAL A 59 6.51 -19.56 -17.99
CA VAL A 59 6.30 -19.74 -16.54
C VAL A 59 7.49 -19.29 -15.72
N ILE A 60 8.72 -19.47 -16.23
CA ILE A 60 9.92 -18.93 -15.60
C ILE A 60 9.92 -17.41 -15.63
N ALA A 61 9.58 -16.80 -16.78
CA ALA A 61 9.49 -15.36 -16.91
C ALA A 61 8.45 -14.79 -15.93
N GLY A 62 7.26 -15.39 -15.87
CA GLY A 62 6.21 -14.98 -14.94
C GLY A 62 6.57 -15.17 -13.46
N LEU A 63 7.21 -16.29 -13.10
CA LEU A 63 7.75 -16.51 -11.76
C LEU A 63 8.77 -15.42 -11.40
N GLY A 64 9.70 -15.13 -12.31
CA GLY A 64 10.70 -14.07 -12.15
C GLY A 64 10.05 -12.70 -11.97
N THR A 65 9.07 -12.35 -12.82
CA THR A 65 8.29 -11.12 -12.68
C THR A 65 7.57 -11.05 -11.34
N GLY A 66 6.97 -12.16 -10.87
CA GLY A 66 6.30 -12.23 -9.58
C GLY A 66 7.25 -12.00 -8.40
N VAL A 67 8.45 -12.60 -8.42
CA VAL A 67 9.50 -12.39 -7.42
C VAL A 67 9.94 -10.92 -7.41
N VAL A 68 10.20 -10.34 -8.58
CA VAL A 68 10.64 -8.94 -8.70
C VAL A 68 9.55 -7.99 -8.19
N GLY A 69 8.31 -8.14 -8.66
CA GLY A 69 7.19 -7.28 -8.25
C GLY A 69 6.92 -7.35 -6.74
N THR A 70 6.91 -8.56 -6.18
CA THR A 70 6.72 -8.76 -4.73
C THR A 70 7.87 -8.16 -3.92
N SER A 71 9.11 -8.29 -4.39
CA SER A 71 10.29 -7.72 -3.72
C SER A 71 10.22 -6.18 -3.68
N ILE A 72 9.86 -5.56 -4.80
CA ILE A 72 9.66 -4.10 -4.88
C ILE A 72 8.55 -3.66 -3.92
N PHE A 73 7.41 -4.35 -3.92
CA PHE A 73 6.30 -4.05 -3.02
C PHE A 73 6.69 -4.14 -1.54
N LEU A 74 7.43 -5.17 -1.15
CA LEU A 74 7.91 -5.33 0.22
C LEU A 74 8.91 -4.23 0.61
N TRP A 75 9.77 -3.83 -0.32
CA TRP A 75 10.68 -2.72 -0.11
C TRP A 75 9.92 -1.40 0.08
N GLN A 76 8.94 -1.12 -0.78
CA GLN A 76 8.04 0.04 -0.66
C GLN A 76 7.30 0.05 0.68
N ARG A 77 6.72 -1.09 1.08
CA ARG A 77 6.00 -1.23 2.35
C ARG A 77 6.92 -1.00 3.55
N THR A 78 8.15 -1.49 3.47
CA THR A 78 9.16 -1.28 4.53
C THR A 78 9.60 0.18 4.59
N ALA A 79 9.83 0.81 3.43
CA ALA A 79 10.16 2.23 3.33
C ALA A 79 9.04 3.12 3.86
N ALA A 80 7.77 2.83 3.53
CA ALA A 80 6.61 3.55 4.05
C ALA A 80 6.51 3.45 5.58
N ARG A 81 6.72 2.25 6.15
CA ARG A 81 6.76 2.06 7.61
C ARG A 81 7.93 2.80 8.27
N ARG A 82 9.08 2.91 7.59
CA ARG A 82 10.25 3.66 8.08
C ARG A 82 10.04 5.17 7.99
N GLY A 83 9.47 5.67 6.89
CA GLY A 83 9.12 7.07 6.70
C GLY A 83 8.08 7.57 7.71
N ALA A 84 7.08 6.74 8.04
CA ALA A 84 6.11 7.03 9.10
C ALA A 84 6.77 7.25 10.47
N ARG A 85 7.89 6.56 10.77
CA ARG A 85 8.66 6.76 12.00
C ARG A 85 9.61 7.96 11.93
N GLY A 86 10.16 8.26 10.76
CA GLY A 86 11.04 9.42 10.56
C GLY A 86 10.32 10.78 10.62
N ALA A 87 9.02 10.82 10.36
CA ALA A 87 8.22 12.04 10.51
C ALA A 87 7.92 12.40 11.98
N GLN A 88 8.05 11.46 12.90
CA GLN A 88 7.73 11.65 14.33
C GLN A 88 8.92 12.18 15.15
N THR A 89 10.15 12.03 14.67
CA THR A 89 11.38 12.52 15.34
C THR A 89 11.59 14.04 15.24
N GLY A 90 10.67 14.79 14.63
CA GLY A 90 10.72 16.26 14.51
C GLY A 90 9.85 17.03 15.52
N LEU A 91 9.04 16.34 16.33
CA LEU A 91 8.04 16.97 17.23
C LEU A 91 8.49 17.11 18.69
N GLU A 92 9.76 16.83 19.01
CA GLU A 92 10.30 16.89 20.38
C GLU A 92 10.96 18.25 20.72
N THR A 93 11.03 19.19 19.78
CA THR A 93 11.76 20.46 19.92
C THR A 93 11.03 21.55 20.74
N GLY A 94 9.84 21.24 21.28
CA GLY A 94 8.94 22.22 21.90
C GLY A 94 8.81 22.14 23.42
N ARG A 95 9.91 22.13 24.19
CA ARG A 95 9.85 22.51 25.61
C ARG A 95 11.00 23.45 25.93
N ALA A 96 10.81 24.74 25.63
CA ALA A 96 11.64 25.81 26.16
C ALA A 96 11.42 25.89 27.69
N PRO A 97 12.47 25.93 28.52
CA PRO A 97 12.33 26.31 29.91
C PRO A 97 11.92 27.78 29.98
N ARG A 98 10.68 28.03 30.43
CA ARG A 98 10.29 29.32 30.99
C ARG A 98 10.82 29.33 32.41
N THR A 99 11.90 30.07 32.63
CA THR A 99 12.28 30.55 33.96
C THR A 99 12.17 32.06 33.91
N ASP A 100 11.07 32.50 34.50
CA ASP A 100 10.80 33.77 35.16
C ASP A 100 12.02 34.39 35.85
#